data_AF-A0A2S6TQ28-F1
#
_entry.id   AF-A0A2S6TQ28-F1
#
_cell.length_a   1.000
_cell.length_b   1.000
_cell.length_c   1.000
_cell.angle_alpha   90.00
_cell.angle_beta   90.00
_cell.angle_gamma   90.00
#
_symmetry.space_group_name_H-M   'P 1'
#
loop_
_entity.id
_entity.type
_entity.pdbx_description
1 polymer ?
#
loop_
_entity_poly.entity_id
_entity_poly.type
_entity_poly.pdbx_seq_one_letter_code
_entity_poly.pdbx_strand_id
1 'polypeptide(L)' 'MFEFIHIGAYVKVTAVDEQTGIEVSIVGDRARSEHYLKRIATQKLNRVMTKRMSETG' A
#
# COMPACT_ATOMS: atom_id res chain seq x y z
N MET A 1 7.37 1.52 -5.75
CA MET A 1 7.93 2.27 -4.58
C MET A 1 7.09 2.14 -3.30
N PHE A 2 7.69 2.31 -2.10
CA PHE A 2 6.97 2.50 -0.82
C PHE A 2 7.45 3.74 -0.06
N GLU A 3 6.54 4.43 0.61
CA GLU A 3 6.80 5.54 1.54
C GLU A 3 6.22 5.24 2.92
N PHE A 4 6.93 5.60 3.99
CA PHE A 4 6.53 5.42 5.38
C PHE A 4 6.48 6.76 6.10
N ILE A 5 5.32 7.09 6.67
CA ILE A 5 5.13 8.29 7.49
C ILE A 5 4.68 7.88 8.89
N HIS A 6 5.52 8.15 9.89
CA HIS A 6 5.23 7.86 11.29
C HIS A 6 4.34 8.96 11.90
N ILE A 7 3.20 8.56 12.49
CA ILE A 7 2.21 9.46 13.10
C ILE A 7 1.87 8.91 14.48
N GLY A 8 2.65 9.31 15.49
CA GLY A 8 2.52 8.79 16.86
C GLY A 8 2.68 7.27 16.91
N ALA A 9 1.63 6.58 17.38
CA ALA A 9 1.57 5.12 17.49
C ALA A 9 1.30 4.41 16.14
N TYR A 10 1.08 5.16 15.07
CA TYR A 10 0.72 4.62 13.75
C TYR A 10 1.78 4.92 12.70
N VAL A 11 1.73 4.16 11.62
CA VAL A 11 2.52 4.39 10.41
C VAL A 11 1.60 4.37 9.21
N LYS A 12 1.54 5.47 8.47
CA LYS A 12 0.95 5.50 7.13
C LYS A 12 1.97 4.93 6.16
N VAL A 13 1.57 3.93 5.39
CA VAL A 13 2.40 3.35 4.33
C VAL A 13 1.71 3.59 3.00
N THR A 14 2.41 4.27 2.11
CA THR A 14 1.97 4.52 0.75
C THR A 14 2.74 3.57 -0.18
N ALA A 15 2.02 2.86 -1.06
CA ALA A 15 2.59 1.98 -2.07
C ALA A 15 2.15 2.46 -3.46
N VAL A 16 3.14 2.61 -4.34
CA VAL A 16 2.94 3.09 -5.71
C VAL A 16 3.46 2.03 -6.68
N ASP A 17 2.61 1.62 -7.61
CA ASP A 17 3.03 0.87 -8.79
C ASP A 17 3.49 1.84 -9.88
N GLU A 18 4.76 1.77 -10.26
CA GLU A 18 5.40 2.73 -11.18
C GLU A 18 4.94 2.57 -12.64
N GLN A 19 4.46 1.37 -13.01
CA GLN A 19 4.03 1.10 -14.38
C GLN A 19 2.61 1.63 -14.64
N THR A 20 1.71 1.44 -13.68
CA THR A 20 0.30 1.83 -13.80
C THR A 20 -0.01 3.19 -13.19
N GLY A 21 0.91 3.75 -12.39
CA GLY A 21 0.69 4.97 -11.61
C GLY A 21 -0.34 4.80 -10.48
N ILE A 22 -0.74 3.57 -10.16
CA ILE A 22 -1.72 3.30 -9.10
C ILE A 22 -1.05 3.47 -7.74
N GLU A 23 -1.63 4.34 -6.93
CA GLU A 23 -1.23 4.58 -5.55
C GLU A 23 -2.29 4.07 -4.57
N VAL A 24 -1.83 3.41 -3.51
CA VAL A 24 -2.67 3.07 -2.36
C VAL A 24 -1.96 3.45 -1.06
N SER A 25 -2.74 3.77 -0.03
CA SER A 25 -2.22 3.98 1.32
C SER A 25 -2.89 3.05 2.33
N ILE A 26 -2.14 2.60 3.33
CA ILE A 26 -2.63 1.89 4.52
C ILE A 26 -2.17 2.61 5.78
N VAL A 27 -2.84 2.36 6.90
CA VAL A 27 -2.38 2.75 8.23
C VAL A 27 -2.17 1.47 9.03
N GLY A 28 -1.01 1.34 9.67
CA GLY A 28 -0.67 0.18 10.49
C GLY A 28 -0.07 0.59 11.84
N ASP A 29 0.03 -0.39 12.72
CA ASP A 29 0.67 -0.24 14.03
C ASP A 29 2.20 -0.10 13.86
N ARG A 30 2.78 0.92 14.52
CA ARG A 30 4.22 1.18 14.50
C ARG A 30 5.07 0.02 15.05
N ALA A 31 4.51 -0.79 15.93
CA ALA A 31 5.19 -1.95 16.50
C ALA A 31 5.34 -3.12 15.50
N ARG A 32 4.62 -3.09 14.37
CA ARG A 32 4.75 -4.11 13.33
C ARG A 32 6.00 -3.90 12.49
N SER A 33 6.58 -5.00 12.01
CA SER A 33 7.75 -4.92 11.14
C SER A 33 7.42 -4.25 9.81
N GLU A 34 8.42 -3.58 9.24
CA GLU A 34 8.30 -2.95 7.92
C GLU A 34 7.87 -3.96 6.85
N HIS A 35 8.42 -5.18 6.87
CA HIS A 35 8.06 -6.25 5.94
C HIS A 35 6.56 -6.62 6.04
N TYR A 36 6.01 -6.67 7.25
CA TYR A 36 4.57 -6.90 7.44
C TYR A 36 3.75 -5.76 6.82
N LEU A 37 4.11 -4.51 7.12
CA LEU A 37 3.40 -3.34 6.59
C LEU A 37 3.48 -3.27 5.06
N LYS A 38 4.65 -3.53 4.47
CA LYS A 38 4.85 -3.65 3.01
C LYS A 38 3.92 -4.70 2.43
N ARG A 39 3.89 -5.90 3.00
CA ARG A 39 3.02 -6.99 2.52
C ARG A 39 1.55 -6.58 2.49
N ILE A 40 1.05 -5.94 3.54
CA ILE A 40 -0.34 -5.48 3.58
C ILE A 40 -0.60 -4.39 2.51
N ALA A 41 0.33 -3.46 2.34
CA ALA A 41 0.23 -2.42 1.31
C ALA A 41 0.24 -3.02 -0.11
N THR A 42 1.14 -3.99 -0.39
CA THR A 42 1.18 -4.75 -1.65
C THR A 42 -0.13 -5.49 -1.92
N GLN A 43 -0.70 -6.15 -0.92
CA GLN A 43 -1.97 -6.86 -1.08
C GLN A 43 -3.11 -5.92 -1.46
N LYS A 44 -3.17 -4.73 -0.84
CA LYS A 44 -4.15 -3.71 -1.21
C LYS A 44 -3.91 -3.19 -2.63
N LEU A 45 -2.65 -2.92 -3.00
CA LEU A 45 -2.29 -2.44 -4.33
C LEU A 45 -2.73 -3.43 -5.41
N ASN A 46 -2.36 -4.71 -5.26
CA ASN A 46 -2.76 -5.78 -6.19
C ASN A 46 -4.29 -5.87 -6.33
N ARG A 47 -5.03 -5.80 -5.22
CA ARG A 47 -6.51 -5.82 -5.26
C ARG A 47 -7.07 -4.66 -6.07
N VAL A 48 -6.53 -3.45 -5.92
CA VAL A 48 -6.98 -2.27 -6.66
C VAL A 48 -6.62 -2.39 -8.14
N MET A 49 -5.42 -2.86 -8.46
CA MET A 49 -4.99 -3.10 -9.85
C MET A 49 -5.89 -4.11 -10.54
N THR A 50 -6.13 -5.27 -9.93
CA THR A 50 -7.04 -6.29 -10.48
C THR A 50 -8.43 -5.74 -10.69
N LYS A 51 -8.96 -4.97 -9.73
CA LYS A 51 -10.28 -4.35 -9.86
C LYS A 51 -10.34 -3.39 -11.05
N ARG A 52 -9.35 -2.52 -11.24
CA ARG A 52 -9.31 -1.58 -12.36
C ARG A 52 -9.20 -2.29 -13.72
N MET A 53 -8.41 -3.36 -13.79
CA MET A 53 -8.31 -4.18 -15.01
C MET A 53 -9.64 -4.84 -15.36
N SER A 54 -10.43 -5.26 -14.37
CA SER A 54 -11.76 -5.83 -14.60
C SER A 54 -12.84 -4.81 -14.97
N GLU A 55 -12.67 -3.52 -14.62
CA GLU A 55 -13.61 -2.43 -14.95
C GLU A 55 -13.36 -1.85 -16.36
N THR A 56 -12.22 -2.18 -16.99
CA THR A 56 -11.81 -1.66 -18.30
C THR A 56 -12.01 -2.69 -19.45
N GLY A 57 -12.63 -3.85 -19.17
CA GLY A 57 -13.01 -4.86 -20.17
C GLY A 57 -14.52 -4.92 -20.37
#